data_AF-A0A7Y4TUV4-F1
#
_entry.id   AF-A0A7Y4TUV4-F1
#
_cell.length_a   1.000
_cell.length_b   1.000
_cell.length_c   1.000
_cell.angle_alpha   90.00
_cell.angle_beta   90.00
_cell.angle_gamma   90.00
#
_symmetry.space_group_name_H-M   'P 1'
#
loop_
_entity.id
_entity.type
_entity.pdbx_description
1 polymer ?
#
loop_
_entity_poly.entity_id
_entity_poly.type
_entity_poly.pdbx_seq_one_letter_code
_entity_poly.pdbx_strand_id
1 'polypeptide(L)'
;MKKLLFAVLSFATISVNAQTADEVIQKYTNNLGGLDAFTKITSAKITGTYSTQGQDLPLTIQIINGKGVRSDVEAMGMMVTNVYFNGKGWKINPFAGATTPTEVTGNELNDIKAQASLANQLMDYKARAHQVEMQDKETVEGIETYKIKLTAKEDGRVTTYYISTKDYTLIKSATAREIQGQEMDVESFYSDLKEFGGVKFFMMRDSKIEGQVFQTVKYEKIELNVTIDEKIFEMK
;
A
#
# COMPACT_ATOMS: atom_id res chain seq x y z
N MET A 1 -70.64 -9.85 -21.99
CA MET A 1 -70.05 -9.38 -20.71
C MET A 1 -68.78 -10.19 -20.43
N LYS A 2 -67.60 -9.71 -20.84
CA LYS A 2 -66.30 -10.38 -20.60
C LYS A 2 -65.69 -9.78 -19.33
N LYS A 3 -65.47 -10.60 -18.31
CA LYS A 3 -64.81 -10.21 -17.06
C LYS A 3 -63.29 -10.21 -17.29
N LEU A 4 -62.64 -9.05 -17.21
CA LEU A 4 -61.19 -8.95 -17.10
C LEU A 4 -60.79 -9.23 -15.65
N LEU A 5 -60.00 -10.27 -15.41
CA LEU A 5 -59.25 -10.44 -14.16
C LEU A 5 -57.93 -9.65 -14.28
N PHE A 6 -57.77 -8.64 -13.44
CA PHE A 6 -56.51 -7.96 -13.22
C PHE A 6 -55.70 -8.78 -12.21
N ALA A 7 -54.61 -9.41 -12.66
CA ALA A 7 -53.63 -10.02 -11.78
C ALA A 7 -52.66 -8.93 -11.29
N VAL A 8 -52.71 -8.61 -10.00
CA VAL A 8 -51.75 -7.71 -9.34
C VAL A 8 -50.49 -8.53 -9.04
N LEU A 9 -49.40 -8.24 -9.75
CA LEU A 9 -48.09 -8.84 -9.52
C LEU A 9 -47.36 -8.01 -8.45
N SER A 10 -47.34 -8.49 -7.21
CA SER A 10 -46.59 -7.84 -6.13
C SER A 10 -45.10 -8.09 -6.30
N PHE A 11 -44.35 -7.05 -6.69
CA PHE A 11 -42.89 -7.04 -6.64
C PHE A 11 -42.44 -6.94 -5.17
N ALA A 12 -41.98 -8.05 -4.60
CA ALA A 12 -41.21 -8.01 -3.36
C ALA A 12 -39.81 -7.49 -3.67
N THR A 13 -39.51 -6.27 -3.25
CA THR A 13 -38.15 -5.72 -3.32
C THR A 13 -37.29 -6.41 -2.27
N ILE A 14 -36.59 -7.46 -2.65
CA ILE A 14 -35.51 -8.03 -1.84
C ILE A 14 -34.36 -7.01 -1.91
N SER A 15 -34.24 -6.17 -0.89
CA SER A 15 -33.06 -5.33 -0.71
C SER A 15 -31.87 -6.23 -0.37
N VAL A 16 -31.15 -6.69 -1.40
CA VAL A 16 -29.81 -7.22 -1.23
C VAL A 16 -28.95 -6.06 -0.73
N ASN A 17 -28.56 -6.10 0.54
CA ASN A 17 -27.56 -5.18 1.08
C ASN A 17 -26.20 -5.58 0.48
N ALA A 18 -25.94 -5.16 -0.76
CA ALA A 18 -24.60 -5.20 -1.33
C ALA A 18 -23.73 -4.23 -0.54
N GLN A 19 -22.67 -4.75 0.08
CA GLN A 19 -21.76 -3.92 0.86
C GLN A 19 -21.04 -2.94 -0.07
N THR A 20 -21.05 -1.65 0.27
CA THR A 20 -20.39 -0.62 -0.54
C THR A 20 -18.86 -0.69 -0.37
N ALA A 21 -18.10 -0.16 -1.34
CA ALA A 21 -16.64 -0.02 -1.22
C ALA A 21 -16.28 0.78 0.05
N ASP A 22 -16.96 1.91 0.27
CA ASP A 22 -16.82 2.76 1.44
C ASP A 22 -16.96 1.99 2.77
N GLU A 23 -17.96 1.12 2.90
CA GLU A 23 -18.17 0.32 4.12
C GLU A 23 -17.05 -0.69 4.36
N VAL A 24 -16.57 -1.37 3.32
CA VAL A 24 -15.46 -2.32 3.45
C VAL A 24 -14.16 -1.58 3.80
N ILE A 25 -13.90 -0.45 3.13
CA ILE A 25 -12.74 0.41 3.42
C ILE A 25 -12.80 0.93 4.85
N GLN A 26 -13.95 1.36 5.35
CA GLN A 26 -14.10 1.82 6.73
C GLN A 26 -13.81 0.71 7.73
N LYS A 27 -14.30 -0.51 7.49
CA LYS A 27 -14.04 -1.65 8.38
C LYS A 27 -12.57 -2.08 8.35
N TYR A 28 -11.94 -2.09 7.17
CA TYR A 28 -10.49 -2.28 7.02
C TYR A 28 -9.70 -1.22 7.80
N THR A 29 -10.06 0.05 7.62
CA THR A 29 -9.43 1.20 8.30
C THR A 29 -9.55 1.06 9.82
N ASN A 30 -10.72 0.67 10.32
CA ASN A 30 -10.95 0.44 11.75
C ASN A 30 -10.16 -0.76 12.29
N ASN A 31 -10.03 -1.84 11.51
CA ASN A 31 -9.24 -3.02 11.90
C ASN A 31 -7.76 -2.65 12.13
N LEU A 32 -7.24 -1.67 11.39
CA LEU A 32 -5.88 -1.15 11.54
C LEU A 32 -5.72 -0.10 12.65
N GLY A 33 -6.78 0.33 13.32
CA GLY A 33 -6.74 1.35 14.38
C GLY A 33 -7.34 2.71 14.00
N GLY A 34 -7.81 2.87 12.76
CA GLY A 34 -8.50 4.08 12.29
C GLY A 34 -7.57 5.15 11.70
N LEU A 35 -8.06 5.89 10.70
CA LEU A 35 -7.28 6.91 10.01
C LEU A 35 -6.79 8.01 10.96
N ASP A 36 -7.62 8.45 11.90
CA ASP A 36 -7.29 9.48 12.89
C ASP A 36 -6.10 9.10 13.79
N ALA A 37 -5.89 7.81 14.05
CA ALA A 37 -4.74 7.36 14.83
C ALA A 37 -3.45 7.45 13.99
N PHE A 38 -3.52 7.07 12.71
CA PHE A 38 -2.39 7.21 11.79
C PHE A 38 -2.01 8.67 11.51
N THR A 39 -2.98 9.58 11.38
CA THR A 39 -2.70 11.00 11.12
C THR A 39 -2.05 11.71 12.31
N LYS A 40 -2.26 11.22 13.53
CA LYS A 40 -1.59 11.74 14.75
C LYS A 40 -0.13 11.31 14.87
N ILE A 41 0.28 10.26 14.15
CA ILE A 41 1.69 9.84 14.13
C ILE A 41 2.46 10.80 13.25
N THR A 42 3.44 11.49 13.82
CA THR A 42 4.22 12.50 13.10
C THR A 42 5.33 11.90 12.26
N SER A 43 5.89 10.77 12.71
CA SER A 43 7.07 10.17 12.13
C SER A 43 7.22 8.70 12.52
N ALA A 44 8.01 7.96 11.76
CA ALA A 44 8.41 6.61 12.11
C ALA A 44 9.84 6.32 11.67
N LYS A 45 10.56 5.53 12.46
CA LYS A 45 11.77 4.81 12.05
C LYS A 45 11.49 3.32 12.08
N ILE A 46 11.72 2.66 10.96
CA ILE A 46 11.44 1.25 10.75
C ILE A 46 12.74 0.58 10.33
N THR A 47 13.07 -0.54 10.97
CA THR A 47 14.21 -1.38 10.57
C THR A 47 13.74 -2.79 10.27
N GLY A 48 14.46 -3.48 9.40
CA GLY A 48 14.20 -4.88 9.11
C GLY A 48 15.06 -5.40 7.98
N THR A 49 14.53 -6.34 7.21
CA THR A 49 15.22 -6.97 6.09
C THR A 49 14.45 -6.78 4.79
N TYR A 50 15.22 -6.57 3.73
CA TYR A 50 14.79 -6.61 2.35
C TYR A 50 15.44 -7.84 1.71
N SER A 51 14.64 -8.84 1.37
CA SER A 51 15.12 -10.08 0.77
C SER A 51 14.91 -10.03 -0.74
N THR A 52 15.96 -10.26 -1.51
CA THR A 52 15.91 -10.34 -2.98
C THR A 52 16.94 -11.33 -3.49
N GLN A 53 16.62 -12.11 -4.53
CA GLN A 53 17.53 -13.11 -5.11
C GLN A 53 18.16 -14.06 -4.07
N GLY A 54 17.41 -14.39 -3.00
CA GLY A 54 17.87 -15.25 -1.91
C GLY A 54 18.85 -14.61 -0.93
N GLN A 55 19.06 -13.29 -0.98
CA GLN A 55 19.89 -12.55 -0.04
C GLN A 55 19.03 -11.65 0.85
N ASP A 56 19.29 -11.67 2.15
CA ASP A 56 18.68 -10.76 3.13
C ASP A 56 19.58 -9.53 3.33
N LEU A 57 19.04 -8.36 3.02
CA LEU A 57 19.74 -7.08 3.08
C LEU A 57 19.15 -6.21 4.19
N PRO A 58 19.97 -5.58 5.06
CA PRO A 58 19.47 -4.65 6.06
C PRO A 58 18.69 -3.49 5.42
N LEU A 59 17.51 -3.21 5.97
CA LEU A 59 16.60 -2.16 5.54
C LEU A 59 16.39 -1.17 6.69
N THR A 60 16.53 0.12 6.39
CA THR A 60 16.10 1.21 7.26
C THR A 60 15.17 2.15 6.50
N ILE A 61 14.01 2.45 7.08
CA ILE A 61 13.05 3.42 6.55
C ILE A 61 12.81 4.49 7.61
N GLN A 62 12.85 5.76 7.20
CA GLN A 62 12.54 6.92 8.03
C GLN A 62 11.49 7.76 7.32
N ILE A 63 10.36 8.00 8.00
CA ILE A 63 9.20 8.69 7.46
C ILE A 63 8.88 9.89 8.35
N ILE A 64 8.71 11.06 7.75
CA ILE A 64 7.94 12.17 8.32
C ILE A 64 6.58 12.13 7.65
N ASN A 65 5.55 11.79 8.41
CA ASN A 65 4.26 11.36 7.88
C ASN A 65 3.62 12.43 6.98
N GLY A 66 3.34 12.06 5.72
CA GLY A 66 2.81 12.95 4.69
C GLY A 66 3.79 13.96 4.10
N LYS A 67 5.04 14.03 4.60
CA LYS A 67 6.03 15.04 4.21
C LYS A 67 7.25 14.45 3.49
N GLY A 68 7.77 13.33 3.99
CA GLY A 68 9.01 12.76 3.46
C GLY A 68 9.25 11.32 3.86
N VAL A 69 10.02 10.62 3.05
CA VAL A 69 10.50 9.26 3.30
C VAL A 69 11.92 9.10 2.79
N ARG A 70 12.72 8.34 3.53
CA ARG A 70 14.02 7.84 3.12
C ARG A 70 14.05 6.35 3.41
N SER A 71 14.37 5.56 2.39
CA SER A 71 14.63 4.13 2.50
C SER A 71 16.06 3.85 2.10
N ASP A 72 16.79 3.14 2.95
CA ASP A 72 18.15 2.68 2.69
C ASP A 72 18.17 1.15 2.78
N VAL A 73 18.66 0.50 1.73
CA VAL A 73 18.96 -0.94 1.70
C VAL A 73 20.47 -1.11 1.57
N GLU A 74 21.09 -1.79 2.52
CA GLU A 74 22.53 -2.04 2.51
C GLU A 74 22.84 -3.36 1.79
N ALA A 75 23.62 -3.29 0.72
CA ALA A 75 24.06 -4.46 -0.04
C ALA A 75 25.55 -4.36 -0.34
N MET A 76 26.31 -5.41 0.01
CA MET A 76 27.76 -5.50 -0.24
C MET A 76 28.54 -4.26 0.26
N GLY A 77 28.14 -3.68 1.40
CA GLY A 77 28.75 -2.48 1.99
C GLY A 77 28.41 -1.16 1.29
N MET A 78 27.48 -1.18 0.33
CA MET A 78 26.96 0.00 -0.37
C MET A 78 25.48 0.21 -0.05
N MET A 79 25.02 1.46 -0.14
CA MET A 79 23.62 1.82 0.09
C MET A 79 22.86 2.00 -1.23
N VAL A 80 21.71 1.34 -1.36
CA VAL A 80 20.67 1.71 -2.30
C VAL A 80 19.67 2.58 -1.56
N THR A 81 19.61 3.86 -1.92
CA THR A 81 18.82 4.86 -1.21
C THR A 81 17.72 5.41 -2.12
N ASN A 82 16.51 5.54 -1.59
CA ASN A 82 15.41 6.27 -2.21
C ASN A 82 14.89 7.33 -1.25
N VAL A 83 14.72 8.55 -1.75
CA VAL A 83 14.24 9.69 -0.95
C VAL A 83 13.14 10.44 -1.67
N TYR A 84 12.11 10.81 -0.91
CA TYR A 84 11.15 11.84 -1.24
C TYR A 84 11.05 12.83 -0.09
N PHE A 85 11.01 14.12 -0.40
CA PHE A 85 10.81 15.17 0.59
C PHE A 85 10.22 16.43 -0.07
N ASN A 86 9.04 16.85 0.39
CA ASN A 86 8.38 18.09 -0.06
C ASN A 86 8.32 18.26 -1.59
N GLY A 87 7.91 17.20 -2.30
CA GLY A 87 7.72 17.24 -3.76
C GLY A 87 8.99 17.05 -4.60
N LYS A 88 10.15 16.84 -3.97
CA LYS A 88 11.40 16.45 -4.64
C LYS A 88 11.80 15.04 -4.23
N GLY A 89 12.55 14.36 -5.09
CA GLY A 89 13.09 13.05 -4.77
C GLY A 89 14.42 12.81 -5.44
N TRP A 90 15.20 11.92 -4.85
CA TRP A 90 16.48 11.47 -5.39
C TRP A 90 16.73 10.03 -4.98
N LYS A 91 17.60 9.35 -5.72
CA LYS A 91 18.01 7.98 -5.45
C LYS A 91 19.51 7.77 -5.66
N ILE A 92 20.04 6.75 -5.01
CA ILE A 92 21.39 6.21 -5.26
C ILE A 92 21.20 4.71 -5.52
N ASN A 93 21.77 4.21 -6.62
CA ASN A 93 21.80 2.78 -6.91
C ASN A 93 23.13 2.40 -7.57
N PRO A 94 24.14 2.02 -6.77
CA PRO A 94 25.47 1.68 -7.26
C PRO A 94 25.45 0.47 -8.22
N PHE A 95 24.50 -0.45 -8.01
CA PHE A 95 24.33 -1.65 -8.85
C PHE A 95 23.70 -1.35 -10.22
N ALA A 96 23.06 -0.19 -10.37
CA ALA A 96 22.60 0.35 -11.65
C ALA A 96 23.57 1.37 -12.26
N GLY A 97 24.80 1.50 -11.72
CA GLY A 97 25.84 2.41 -12.21
C GLY A 97 25.73 3.85 -11.67
N ALA A 98 24.73 4.16 -10.84
CA ALA A 98 24.52 5.47 -10.24
C ALA A 98 25.07 5.50 -8.80
N THR A 99 26.37 5.74 -8.66
CA THR A 99 27.07 5.79 -7.36
C THR A 99 26.93 7.13 -6.64
N THR A 100 26.36 8.14 -7.29
CA THR A 100 26.03 9.45 -6.72
C THR A 100 24.52 9.68 -6.79
N PRO A 101 23.96 10.58 -5.96
CA PRO A 101 22.54 10.89 -6.02
C PRO A 101 22.10 11.36 -7.40
N THR A 102 20.97 10.82 -7.85
CA THR A 102 20.31 11.21 -9.09
C THR A 102 18.88 11.64 -8.79
N GLU A 103 18.42 12.73 -9.39
CA GLU A 103 17.05 13.21 -9.19
C GLU A 103 16.02 12.20 -9.71
N VAL A 104 14.88 12.13 -9.04
CA VAL A 104 13.74 11.28 -9.41
C VAL A 104 12.56 12.17 -9.76
N THR A 105 11.89 11.86 -10.87
CA THR A 105 10.75 12.64 -11.40
C THR A 105 9.64 11.71 -11.90
N GLY A 106 8.49 12.29 -12.31
CA GLY A 106 7.40 11.55 -12.94
C GLY A 106 6.80 10.45 -12.06
N ASN A 107 6.50 9.30 -12.68
CA ASN A 107 5.86 8.17 -12.01
C ASN A 107 6.71 7.58 -10.88
N GLU A 108 8.03 7.53 -11.05
CA GLU A 108 8.93 7.05 -10.02
C GLU A 108 8.90 7.95 -8.77
N LEU A 109 8.80 9.27 -8.95
CA LEU A 109 8.64 10.20 -7.83
C LEU A 109 7.31 9.97 -7.09
N ASN A 110 6.24 9.68 -7.82
CA ASN A 110 4.94 9.34 -7.22
C ASN A 110 4.99 8.03 -6.43
N ASP A 111 5.76 7.03 -6.90
CA ASP A 111 5.96 5.77 -6.19
C ASP A 111 6.71 5.94 -4.87
N ILE A 112 7.73 6.80 -4.83
CA ILE A 112 8.43 7.11 -3.59
C ILE A 112 7.55 7.98 -2.69
N LYS A 113 6.85 8.98 -3.24
CA LYS A 113 5.90 9.83 -2.50
C LYS A 113 4.81 9.01 -1.79
N ALA A 114 4.28 7.97 -2.43
CA ALA A 114 3.26 7.12 -1.84
C ALA A 114 3.73 6.45 -0.53
N GLN A 115 5.04 6.22 -0.37
CA GLN A 115 5.65 5.65 0.82
C GLN A 115 5.90 6.66 1.95
N ALA A 116 5.69 7.97 1.70
CA ALA A 116 5.79 9.01 2.71
C ALA A 116 4.59 9.04 3.68
N SER A 117 3.55 8.24 3.41
CA SER A 117 2.39 8.09 4.27
C SER A 117 2.47 6.80 5.07
N LEU A 118 2.22 6.89 6.37
CA LEU A 118 2.07 5.70 7.23
C LEU A 118 0.72 5.01 7.04
N ALA A 119 -0.31 5.76 6.65
CA ALA A 119 -1.61 5.20 6.30
C ALA A 119 -1.56 4.58 4.89
N ASN A 120 -2.21 3.43 4.72
CA ASN A 120 -2.43 2.84 3.40
C ASN A 120 -3.32 3.79 2.56
N GLN A 121 -3.00 3.98 1.27
CA GLN A 121 -3.76 4.87 0.37
C GLN A 121 -5.25 4.53 0.26
N LEU A 122 -5.64 3.29 0.57
CA LEU A 122 -7.04 2.89 0.62
C LEU A 122 -7.78 3.55 1.80
N MET A 123 -7.10 3.86 2.90
CA MET A 123 -7.71 4.45 4.10
C MET A 123 -8.03 5.94 3.94
N ASP A 124 -7.21 6.68 3.21
CA ASP A 124 -7.33 8.12 2.99
C ASP A 124 -7.68 8.48 1.53
N TYR A 125 -8.20 7.52 0.77
CA TYR A 125 -8.49 7.65 -0.67
C TYR A 125 -9.33 8.91 -1.01
N LYS A 126 -10.31 9.26 -0.17
CA LYS A 126 -11.13 10.48 -0.35
C LYS A 126 -10.29 11.76 -0.23
N ALA A 127 -9.41 11.83 0.77
CA ALA A 127 -8.55 13.00 0.97
C ALA A 127 -7.54 13.17 -0.16
N ARG A 128 -7.17 12.06 -0.82
CA ARG A 128 -6.31 12.03 -2.02
C ARG A 128 -7.07 12.16 -3.33
N ALA A 129 -8.40 12.30 -3.29
CA ALA A 129 -9.28 12.32 -4.45
C ALA A 129 -9.12 11.10 -5.39
N HIS A 130 -8.71 9.95 -4.84
CA HIS A 130 -8.69 8.68 -5.56
C HIS A 130 -10.11 8.17 -5.81
N GLN A 131 -10.32 7.45 -6.90
CA GLN A 131 -11.57 6.74 -7.18
C GLN A 131 -11.49 5.31 -6.65
N VAL A 132 -12.59 4.79 -6.09
CA VAL A 132 -12.70 3.39 -5.67
C VAL A 132 -13.93 2.73 -6.26
N GLU A 133 -13.81 1.46 -6.62
CA GLU A 133 -14.86 0.64 -7.22
C GLU A 133 -14.88 -0.73 -6.53
N MET A 134 -16.05 -1.18 -6.06
CA MET A 134 -16.25 -2.55 -5.61
C MET A 134 -16.35 -3.46 -6.84
N GLN A 135 -15.59 -4.55 -6.84
CA GLN A 135 -15.65 -5.59 -7.85
C GLN A 135 -16.20 -6.89 -7.25
N ASP A 136 -16.44 -7.88 -8.10
CA ASP A 136 -16.86 -9.21 -7.66
C ASP A 136 -15.83 -9.80 -6.68
N LYS A 137 -16.34 -10.48 -5.66
CA LYS A 137 -15.51 -11.18 -4.68
C LYS A 137 -14.61 -12.20 -5.37
N GLU A 138 -13.43 -12.39 -4.81
CA GLU A 138 -12.45 -13.35 -5.32
C GLU A 138 -11.86 -14.15 -4.15
N THR A 139 -11.62 -15.43 -4.36
CA THR A 139 -10.93 -16.27 -3.38
C THR A 139 -9.44 -16.21 -3.62
N VAL A 140 -8.68 -15.73 -2.63
CA VAL A 140 -7.22 -15.62 -2.65
C VAL A 140 -6.65 -16.58 -1.64
N GLU A 141 -5.86 -17.57 -2.08
CA GLU A 141 -5.22 -18.58 -1.20
C GLU A 141 -6.22 -19.24 -0.21
N GLY A 142 -7.45 -19.50 -0.68
CA GLY A 142 -8.52 -20.11 0.12
C GLY A 142 -9.32 -19.14 1.01
N ILE A 143 -9.01 -17.84 0.98
CA ILE A 143 -9.72 -16.79 1.72
C ILE A 143 -10.67 -16.06 0.77
N GLU A 144 -11.98 -16.03 1.07
CA GLU A 144 -12.91 -15.17 0.34
C GLU A 144 -12.62 -13.70 0.64
N THR A 145 -12.47 -12.88 -0.40
CA THR A 145 -12.13 -11.45 -0.27
C THR A 145 -13.11 -10.54 -1.00
N TYR A 146 -13.34 -9.36 -0.43
CA TYR A 146 -13.83 -8.19 -1.16
C TYR A 146 -12.72 -7.66 -2.05
N LYS A 147 -13.04 -7.42 -3.32
CA LYS A 147 -12.10 -6.89 -4.31
C LYS A 147 -12.41 -5.42 -4.55
N ILE A 148 -11.47 -4.55 -4.23
CA ILE A 148 -11.64 -3.09 -4.35
C ILE A 148 -10.59 -2.55 -5.29
N LYS A 149 -11.03 -2.01 -6.42
CA LYS A 149 -10.16 -1.31 -7.37
C LYS A 149 -10.04 0.14 -6.93
N LEU A 150 -8.81 0.62 -6.78
CA LEU A 150 -8.48 2.02 -6.53
C LEU A 150 -7.76 2.58 -7.76
N THR A 151 -8.19 3.75 -8.23
CA THR A 151 -7.54 4.52 -9.30
C THR A 151 -6.98 5.81 -8.70
N ALA A 152 -5.65 5.92 -8.68
CA ALA A 152 -4.93 7.08 -8.15
C ALA A 152 -5.21 8.33 -9.01
N LYS A 153 -5.28 9.50 -8.38
CA LYS A 153 -5.65 10.75 -9.05
C LYS A 153 -4.48 11.37 -9.81
N GLU A 154 -3.28 11.12 -9.32
CA GLU A 154 -2.03 11.74 -9.73
C GLU A 154 -1.56 11.22 -11.09
N ASP A 155 -1.62 9.91 -11.30
CA ASP A 155 -1.07 9.23 -12.47
C ASP A 155 -2.07 8.23 -13.11
N GLY A 156 -3.29 8.11 -12.57
CA GLY A 156 -4.29 7.16 -13.05
C GLY A 156 -3.99 5.71 -12.69
N ARG A 157 -2.96 5.45 -11.87
CA ARG A 157 -2.52 4.10 -11.57
C ARG A 157 -3.60 3.30 -10.86
N VAL A 158 -3.81 2.06 -11.32
CA VAL A 158 -4.75 1.13 -10.73
C VAL A 158 -4.06 0.23 -9.71
N THR A 159 -4.61 0.18 -8.51
CA THR A 159 -4.27 -0.82 -7.49
C THR A 159 -5.52 -1.56 -7.06
N THR A 160 -5.50 -2.89 -7.14
CA THR A 160 -6.61 -3.74 -6.70
C THR A 160 -6.28 -4.32 -5.34
N TYR A 161 -7.15 -4.09 -4.36
CA TYR A 161 -7.03 -4.55 -2.98
C TYR A 161 -7.97 -5.73 -2.72
N TYR A 162 -7.48 -6.72 -1.99
CA TYR A 162 -8.19 -7.93 -1.63
C TYR A 162 -8.32 -8.01 -0.11
N ILE A 163 -9.51 -7.64 0.40
CA ILE A 163 -9.80 -7.52 1.83
C ILE A 163 -10.62 -8.73 2.27
N SER A 164 -10.14 -9.49 3.25
CA SER A 164 -10.84 -10.65 3.80
C SER A 164 -12.29 -10.33 4.22
N THR A 165 -13.25 -11.16 3.80
CA THR A 165 -14.66 -10.98 4.17
C THR A 165 -14.95 -11.33 5.63
N LYS A 166 -14.01 -12.03 6.29
CA LYS A 166 -14.13 -12.51 7.67
C LYS A 166 -13.80 -11.44 8.70
N ASP A 167 -12.69 -10.74 8.50
CA ASP A 167 -12.08 -9.86 9.51
C ASP A 167 -11.61 -8.52 8.95
N TYR A 168 -11.85 -8.25 7.66
CA TYR A 168 -11.44 -7.02 6.98
C TYR A 168 -9.93 -6.79 6.98
N THR A 169 -9.12 -7.85 7.10
CA THR A 169 -7.67 -7.78 6.94
C THR A 169 -7.30 -7.74 5.45
N LEU A 170 -6.35 -6.89 5.06
CA LEU A 170 -5.78 -6.89 3.72
C LEU A 170 -4.96 -8.16 3.50
N ILE A 171 -5.33 -8.96 2.50
CA ILE A 171 -4.65 -10.21 2.14
C ILE A 171 -3.59 -9.93 1.09
N LYS A 172 -3.99 -9.31 -0.03
CA LYS A 172 -3.06 -8.90 -1.08
C LYS A 172 -3.48 -7.60 -1.75
N SER A 173 -2.56 -6.97 -2.46
CA SER A 173 -2.86 -5.98 -3.48
C SER A 173 -2.15 -6.32 -4.79
N ALA A 174 -2.74 -5.97 -5.93
CA ALA A 174 -2.15 -6.16 -7.25
C ALA A 174 -2.12 -4.83 -8.01
N THR A 175 -1.00 -4.55 -8.69
CA THR A 175 -0.82 -3.29 -9.43
C THR A 175 0.30 -3.45 -10.45
N ALA A 176 0.15 -2.82 -11.61
CA ALA A 176 1.21 -2.75 -12.60
C ALA A 176 2.37 -1.89 -12.08
N ARG A 177 3.59 -2.37 -12.26
CA ARG A 177 4.84 -1.67 -11.92
C ARG A 177 5.83 -1.80 -13.06
N GLU A 178 6.57 -0.73 -13.30
CA GLU A 178 7.73 -0.80 -14.19
C GLU A 178 8.91 -1.41 -13.43
N ILE A 179 9.42 -2.53 -13.94
CA ILE A 179 10.58 -3.24 -13.40
C ILE A 179 11.53 -3.48 -14.58
N GLN A 180 12.75 -2.95 -14.49
CA GLN A 180 13.76 -3.05 -15.55
C GLN A 180 13.25 -2.57 -16.93
N GLY A 181 12.40 -1.55 -16.96
CA GLY A 181 11.82 -0.99 -18.19
C GLY A 181 10.67 -1.79 -18.80
N GLN A 182 10.19 -2.83 -18.11
CA GLN A 182 9.01 -3.59 -18.50
C GLN A 182 7.89 -3.41 -17.49
N GLU A 183 6.67 -3.22 -17.98
CA GLU A 183 5.48 -3.22 -17.13
C GLU A 183 5.13 -4.65 -16.73
N MET A 184 5.10 -4.93 -15.43
CA MET A 184 4.77 -6.23 -14.86
C MET A 184 3.68 -6.08 -13.80
N ASP A 185 2.76 -7.04 -13.78
CA ASP A 185 1.76 -7.15 -12.71
C ASP A 185 2.44 -7.70 -11.45
N VAL A 186 2.48 -6.86 -10.41
CA VAL A 186 3.06 -7.22 -9.12
C VAL A 186 1.94 -7.45 -8.12
N GLU A 187 1.94 -8.63 -7.52
CA GLU A 187 1.09 -8.96 -6.38
C GLU A 187 1.87 -8.82 -5.08
N SER A 188 1.35 -8.08 -4.11
CA SER A 188 1.92 -7.94 -2.76
C SER A 188 1.02 -8.63 -1.76
N PHE A 189 1.51 -9.64 -1.06
CA PHE A 189 0.82 -10.35 0.01
C PHE A 189 1.27 -9.81 1.36
N TYR A 190 0.33 -9.58 2.28
CA TYR A 190 0.59 -8.92 3.55
C TYR A 190 0.31 -9.85 4.73
N SER A 191 1.23 -9.94 5.68
CA SER A 191 1.10 -10.83 6.82
C SER A 191 1.79 -10.26 8.08
N ASP A 192 1.71 -11.02 9.18
CA ASP A 192 2.27 -10.67 10.49
C ASP A 192 1.79 -9.30 11.01
N LEU A 193 0.46 -9.13 11.10
CA LEU A 193 -0.16 -7.89 11.57
C LEU A 193 0.11 -7.69 13.07
N LYS A 194 0.78 -6.59 13.44
CA LYS A 194 1.14 -6.25 14.84
C LYS A 194 0.76 -4.83 15.21
N GLU A 195 0.45 -4.62 16.48
CA GLU A 195 0.03 -3.32 17.02
C GLU A 195 1.19 -2.52 17.62
N PHE A 196 1.23 -1.23 17.34
CA PHE A 196 2.19 -0.25 17.83
C PHE A 196 1.47 1.07 18.11
N GLY A 197 1.45 1.53 19.36
CA GLY A 197 0.85 2.83 19.69
C GLY A 197 -0.63 2.99 19.29
N GLY A 198 -1.40 1.89 19.30
CA GLY A 198 -2.83 1.89 18.94
C GLY A 198 -3.15 1.77 17.45
N VAL A 199 -2.14 1.60 16.59
CA VAL A 199 -2.31 1.28 15.16
C VAL A 199 -1.64 -0.05 14.82
N LYS A 200 -2.11 -0.72 13.77
CA LYS A 200 -1.53 -1.99 13.32
C LYS A 200 -0.79 -1.87 12.00
N PHE A 201 0.38 -2.51 11.92
CA PHE A 201 1.20 -2.60 10.73
C PHE A 201 1.38 -4.05 10.32
N PHE A 202 1.38 -4.32 9.01
CA PHE A 202 1.82 -5.60 8.46
C PHE A 202 3.35 -5.64 8.55
N MET A 203 3.88 -6.60 9.30
CA MET A 203 5.32 -6.73 9.51
C MET A 203 6.00 -7.53 8.40
N MET A 204 5.24 -8.13 7.48
CA MET A 204 5.80 -8.86 6.35
C MET A 204 5.01 -8.57 5.06
N ARG A 205 5.76 -8.42 3.96
CA ARG A 205 5.23 -8.27 2.61
C ARG A 205 6.01 -9.14 1.63
N ASP A 206 5.34 -10.09 0.98
CA ASP A 206 5.89 -10.85 -0.14
C ASP A 206 5.39 -10.26 -1.46
N SER A 207 6.31 -9.98 -2.38
CA SER A 207 6.00 -9.47 -3.72
C SER A 207 6.24 -10.57 -4.75
N LYS A 208 5.20 -10.86 -5.54
CA LYS A 208 5.17 -11.93 -6.54
C LYS A 208 4.99 -11.37 -7.95
N ILE A 209 5.64 -12.00 -8.90
CA ILE A 209 5.41 -11.86 -10.35
C ILE A 209 5.16 -13.27 -10.87
N GLU A 210 4.07 -13.47 -11.62
CA GLU A 210 3.68 -14.79 -12.15
C GLU A 210 3.66 -15.90 -11.08
N GLY A 211 3.23 -15.55 -9.86
CA GLY A 211 3.15 -16.46 -8.71
C GLY A 211 4.49 -16.76 -8.01
N GLN A 212 5.62 -16.29 -8.53
CA GLN A 212 6.93 -16.46 -7.92
C GLN A 212 7.30 -15.26 -7.05
N VAL A 213 7.70 -15.51 -5.80
CA VAL A 213 8.22 -14.46 -4.91
C VAL A 213 9.59 -14.01 -5.43
N PHE A 214 9.70 -12.73 -5.79
CA PHE A 214 10.97 -12.13 -6.19
C PHE A 214 11.55 -11.22 -5.12
N GLN A 215 10.71 -10.78 -4.17
CA GLN A 215 11.10 -9.86 -3.10
C GLN A 215 10.25 -10.11 -1.84
N THR A 216 10.89 -10.13 -0.67
CA THR A 216 10.23 -10.10 0.64
C THR A 216 10.72 -8.91 1.43
N VAL A 217 9.83 -8.22 2.13
CA VAL A 217 10.19 -7.21 3.13
C VAL A 217 9.67 -7.68 4.47
N LYS A 218 10.55 -7.74 5.47
CA LYS A 218 10.19 -8.07 6.85
C LYS A 218 10.64 -6.96 7.77
N TYR A 219 9.70 -6.33 8.46
CA TYR A 219 10.00 -5.36 9.50
C TYR A 219 10.31 -6.08 10.81
N GLU A 220 11.30 -5.58 11.53
CA GLU A 220 11.72 -6.10 12.82
C GLU A 220 11.37 -5.13 13.94
N LYS A 221 11.52 -3.83 13.69
CA LYS A 221 11.24 -2.78 14.66
C LYS A 221 10.53 -1.61 14.00
N ILE A 222 9.50 -1.09 14.68
CA ILE A 222 8.81 0.15 14.32
C ILE A 222 8.86 1.07 15.55
N GLU A 223 9.44 2.24 15.37
CA GLU A 223 9.52 3.30 16.37
C GLU A 223 8.72 4.50 15.89
N LEU A 224 7.61 4.79 16.55
CA LEU A 224 6.70 5.88 16.18
C LEU A 224 7.06 7.19 16.92
N ASN A 225 6.74 8.32 16.30
CA ASN A 225 6.93 9.67 16.86
C ASN A 225 8.38 9.98 17.26
N VAL A 226 9.33 9.41 16.54
CA VAL A 226 10.77 9.69 16.72
C VAL A 226 11.16 11.03 16.08
N THR A 227 12.14 11.72 16.67
CA THR A 227 12.71 12.91 16.04
C THR A 227 13.56 12.50 14.83
N ILE A 228 13.31 13.10 13.67
CA ILE A 228 14.06 12.88 12.43
C ILE A 228 14.62 14.22 11.98
N ASP A 229 15.94 14.30 11.78
CA ASP A 229 16.59 15.49 11.21
C ASP A 229 16.31 15.54 9.70
N GLU A 230 15.71 16.63 9.21
CA GLU A 230 15.36 16.78 7.80
C GLU A 230 16.58 16.77 6.87
N LYS A 231 17.79 17.01 7.41
CA LYS A 231 19.05 16.92 6.65
C LYS A 231 19.30 15.53 6.05
N ILE A 232 18.66 14.47 6.56
CA ILE A 232 18.80 13.14 5.94
C ILE A 232 18.15 13.07 4.56
N PHE A 233 17.23 13.99 4.25
CA PHE A 233 16.52 14.04 2.96
C PHE A 233 17.20 14.97 1.95
N GLU A 234 18.19 15.76 2.37
CA GLU A 234 18.95 16.61 1.47
C GLU A 234 19.80 15.74 0.52
N MET A 235 19.79 16.09 -0.76
CA MET A 235 20.69 15.52 -1.76
C MET A 235 22.11 16.00 -1.44
N LYS A 236 23.08 15.08 -1.34
CA LYS A 236 24.47 15.37 -1.00
C LYS A 236 25.40 15.16 -2.17
#